data_AF-A0AAV0WYD0-F1
#
_entry.id   AF-A0AAV0WYD0-F1
#
_cell.length_a   1.000
_cell.length_b   1.000
_cell.length_c   1.000
_cell.angle_alpha   90.00
_cell.angle_beta   90.00
_cell.angle_gamma   90.00
#
_symmetry.space_group_name_H-M   'P 1'
#
loop_
_entity.id
_entity.type
_entity.pdbx_description
1 polymer ?
#
loop_
_entity_poly.entity_id
_entity_poly.type
_entity_poly.pdbx_seq_one_letter_code
_entity_poly.pdbx_strand_id
1 'polypeptide(L)'
;MVFFFTYIYISGGWKEWVPGWMCGRSIKGSVVGIIGCGNIGTSIAEKLVNFKVSQLLYTSRSEKPAVKAIGGQLVTVDELMERSDFVVVAAALNEDTKFIVSRERIAAMKSNAILVNIGRGQLVDQDALVEALREKRIRGAGLDVMTPEPLPLDHPLMGLDNVLLLPHIGTATFEMEEEMAMMTTQNILAVLDGCPMPNEVFF
;
A
#
# COMPACT_ATOMS: atom_id res chain seq x y z
N MET A 1 13.53 -3.35 -1.27
CA MET A 1 14.03 -2.64 -0.07
C MET A 1 15.44 -3.04 0.38
N VAL A 2 16.17 -3.89 -0.36
CA VAL A 2 17.58 -4.25 -0.07
C VAL A 2 18.56 -3.16 -0.56
N PHE A 3 18.22 -2.44 -1.62
CA PHE A 3 19.19 -1.56 -2.32
C PHE A 3 19.48 -0.20 -1.66
N PHE A 4 18.53 0.44 -0.95
CA PHE A 4 18.80 1.75 -0.33
C PHE A 4 19.84 1.65 0.80
N PHE A 5 19.74 0.61 1.63
CA PHE A 5 20.70 0.37 2.71
C PHE A 5 22.06 -0.08 2.17
N THR A 6 22.07 -0.93 1.14
CA THR A 6 23.32 -1.27 0.43
C THR A 6 23.94 -0.03 -0.20
N TYR A 7 23.15 0.88 -0.77
CA TYR A 7 23.65 2.13 -1.35
C TYR A 7 24.40 2.98 -0.31
N ILE A 8 23.84 3.16 0.89
CA ILE A 8 24.50 3.88 1.99
C ILE A 8 25.84 3.23 2.37
N TYR A 9 25.92 1.90 2.31
CA TYR A 9 27.16 1.17 2.57
C TYR A 9 28.20 1.39 1.47
N ILE A 10 27.84 1.15 0.20
CA ILE A 10 28.76 1.23 -0.93
C ILE A 10 29.17 2.68 -1.28
N SER A 11 28.34 3.66 -0.94
CA SER A 11 28.68 5.08 -1.11
C SER A 11 29.58 5.61 0.01
N GLY A 12 29.94 4.78 0.99
CA GLY A 12 30.71 5.19 2.17
C GLY A 12 29.94 6.10 3.15
N GLY A 13 28.61 6.08 3.08
CA GLY A 13 27.74 6.89 3.94
C GLY A 13 27.73 6.44 5.41
N TRP A 14 27.95 5.14 5.66
CA TRP A 14 28.09 4.62 7.02
C TRP A 14 29.55 4.66 7.48
N LYS A 15 29.83 5.46 8.52
CA LYS A 15 31.17 5.61 9.10
C LYS A 15 31.31 4.89 10.44
N GLU A 16 30.32 5.06 11.30
CA GLU A 16 30.26 4.48 12.63
C GLU A 16 28.81 4.36 13.08
N TRP A 17 28.57 3.68 14.21
CA TRP A 17 27.26 3.67 14.83
C TRP A 17 26.99 5.03 15.50
N VAL A 18 25.87 5.67 15.14
CA VAL A 18 25.47 6.99 15.68
C VAL A 18 24.05 6.90 16.25
N PRO A 19 23.83 7.23 17.53
CA PRO A 19 22.49 7.30 18.11
C PRO A 19 21.57 8.21 17.29
N GLY A 20 20.37 7.73 16.95
CA GLY A 20 19.37 8.53 16.23
C GLY A 20 19.53 8.55 14.70
N TRP A 21 20.68 8.15 14.16
CA TRP A 21 20.89 8.09 12.73
C TRP A 21 20.04 6.98 12.11
N MET A 22 19.30 7.31 11.04
CA MET A 22 18.39 6.40 10.33
C MET A 22 17.26 5.78 11.19
N CYS A 23 16.90 6.39 12.31
CA CYS A 23 15.84 5.87 13.16
C CYS A 23 14.46 5.85 12.47
N GLY A 24 13.87 4.65 12.42
CA GLY A 24 12.50 4.41 12.00
C GLY A 24 11.46 4.81 13.06
N ARG A 25 10.19 4.50 12.79
CA ARG A 25 9.13 4.49 13.81
C ARG A 25 8.68 3.05 13.98
N SER A 26 8.41 2.69 15.23
CA SER A 26 7.87 1.37 15.54
C SER A 26 6.41 1.28 15.11
N ILE A 27 6.02 0.13 14.56
CA ILE A 27 4.62 -0.21 14.30
C ILE A 27 3.89 -0.67 15.57
N LYS A 28 4.63 -1.13 16.59
CA LYS A 28 4.05 -1.51 17.88
C LYS A 28 3.38 -0.29 18.53
N GLY A 29 2.14 -0.46 18.97
CA GLY A 29 1.35 0.59 19.58
C GLY A 29 0.82 1.65 18.61
N SER A 30 1.06 1.50 17.30
CA SER A 30 0.54 2.41 16.28
C SER A 30 -0.91 2.10 15.90
N VAL A 31 -1.57 3.09 15.31
CA VAL A 31 -2.86 2.92 14.63
C VAL A 31 -2.61 2.62 13.16
N VAL A 32 -3.10 1.48 12.67
CA VAL A 32 -2.98 1.10 11.26
C VAL A 32 -4.35 1.12 10.61
N GLY A 33 -4.48 1.83 9.49
CA GLY A 33 -5.70 1.94 8.70
C GLY A 33 -5.56 1.25 7.35
N ILE A 34 -6.56 0.45 6.95
CA ILE A 34 -6.60 -0.23 5.66
C ILE A 34 -7.76 0.32 4.82
N ILE A 35 -7.45 0.98 3.70
CA ILE A 35 -8.43 1.44 2.71
C ILE A 35 -8.73 0.31 1.73
N GLY A 36 -9.98 -0.15 1.67
CA GLY A 36 -10.40 -1.24 0.79
C GLY A 36 -10.09 -2.62 1.36
N CYS A 37 -10.81 -3.03 2.39
CA CYS A 37 -10.61 -4.31 3.06
C CYS A 37 -11.27 -5.48 2.32
N GLY A 38 -10.72 -5.84 1.16
CA GLY A 38 -11.01 -7.08 0.43
C GLY A 38 -10.18 -8.26 0.95
N ASN A 39 -9.92 -9.26 0.09
CA ASN A 39 -9.10 -10.42 0.45
C ASN A 39 -7.67 -10.00 0.86
N ILE A 40 -7.05 -9.11 0.08
CA ILE A 40 -5.70 -8.58 0.36
C ILE A 40 -5.70 -7.80 1.68
N GLY A 41 -6.62 -6.85 1.85
CA GLY A 41 -6.73 -6.06 3.08
C GLY A 41 -6.99 -6.92 4.32
N THR A 42 -7.79 -7.98 4.21
CA THR A 42 -8.04 -8.94 5.31
C THR A 42 -6.77 -9.72 5.64
N SER A 43 -6.05 -10.19 4.64
CA SER A 43 -4.79 -10.92 4.84
C SER A 43 -3.68 -10.03 5.42
N ILE A 44 -3.69 -8.72 5.14
CA ILE A 44 -2.80 -7.73 5.77
C ILE A 44 -3.20 -7.54 7.24
N ALA A 45 -4.49 -7.34 7.51
CA ALA A 45 -5.05 -7.20 8.85
C ALA A 45 -4.63 -8.37 9.78
N GLU A 46 -4.75 -9.61 9.30
CA GLU A 46 -4.36 -10.81 10.03
C GLU A 46 -2.86 -10.85 10.36
N LYS A 47 -2.00 -10.44 9.41
CA LYS A 47 -0.54 -10.37 9.65
C LYS A 47 -0.18 -9.31 10.68
N LEU A 48 -0.92 -8.20 10.74
CA LEU A 48 -0.66 -7.08 11.65
C LEU A 48 -0.90 -7.41 13.13
N VAL A 49 -1.70 -8.44 13.45
CA VAL A 49 -2.00 -8.85 14.83
C VAL A 49 -0.73 -9.08 15.64
N ASN A 50 0.27 -9.74 15.04
CA ASN A 50 1.52 -10.09 15.72
C ASN A 50 2.46 -8.89 15.92
N PHE A 51 2.19 -7.76 15.27
CA PHE A 51 2.96 -6.53 15.43
C PHE A 51 2.52 -5.69 16.64
N LYS A 52 1.47 -6.11 17.37
CA LYS A 52 0.97 -5.45 18.59
C LYS A 52 0.63 -3.98 18.33
N VAL A 53 -0.08 -3.72 17.24
CA VAL A 53 -0.69 -2.42 16.92
C VAL A 53 -1.69 -2.05 18.01
N SER A 54 -1.89 -0.75 18.28
CA SER A 54 -2.86 -0.32 19.30
C SER A 54 -4.29 -0.34 18.77
N GLN A 55 -4.48 0.00 17.48
CA GLN A 55 -5.77 -0.03 16.81
C GLN A 55 -5.59 -0.45 15.35
N LEU A 56 -6.56 -1.22 14.87
CA LEU A 56 -6.69 -1.58 13.46
C LEU A 56 -7.99 -0.98 12.93
N LEU A 57 -7.89 -0.07 11.98
CA LEU A 57 -9.01 0.59 11.32
C LEU A 57 -9.13 0.05 9.89
N TYR A 58 -10.34 -0.04 9.36
CA TYR A 58 -10.52 -0.40 7.96
C TYR A 58 -11.76 0.23 7.34
N THR A 59 -11.74 0.33 6.01
CA THR A 59 -12.91 0.70 5.21
C THR A 59 -13.30 -0.47 4.31
N SER A 60 -14.60 -0.65 4.10
CA SER A 60 -15.18 -1.67 3.22
C SER A 60 -16.65 -1.34 3.00
N ARG A 61 -17.24 -1.84 1.90
CA ARG A 61 -18.69 -1.73 1.63
C ARG A 61 -19.55 -2.43 2.68
N SER A 62 -19.01 -3.48 3.29
CA SER A 62 -19.65 -4.26 4.34
C SER A 62 -18.66 -4.60 5.45
N GLU A 63 -19.17 -4.87 6.65
CA GLU A 63 -18.37 -5.40 7.75
C GLU A 63 -17.63 -6.69 7.33
N LYS A 64 -16.42 -6.88 7.85
CA LYS A 64 -15.56 -8.03 7.57
C LYS A 64 -15.41 -8.86 8.86
N PRO A 65 -16.14 -9.98 9.01
CA PRO A 65 -16.13 -10.77 10.24
C PRO A 65 -14.73 -11.18 10.70
N ALA A 66 -13.85 -11.61 9.79
CA ALA A 66 -12.47 -11.98 10.09
C ALA A 66 -11.67 -10.81 10.70
N VAL A 67 -11.82 -9.61 10.13
CA VAL A 67 -11.12 -8.39 10.59
C VAL A 67 -11.71 -7.89 11.91
N LYS A 68 -13.03 -7.98 12.09
CA LYS A 68 -13.70 -7.66 13.36
C LYS A 68 -13.25 -8.59 14.49
N ALA A 69 -13.11 -9.88 14.22
CA ALA A 69 -12.71 -10.89 15.20
C ALA A 69 -11.31 -10.63 15.79
N ILE A 70 -10.44 -9.98 15.03
CA ILE A 70 -9.10 -9.55 15.48
C ILE A 70 -9.06 -8.11 16.01
N GLY A 71 -10.22 -7.51 16.31
CA GLY A 71 -10.34 -6.18 16.89
C GLY A 71 -10.33 -5.02 15.89
N GLY A 72 -10.49 -5.30 14.60
CA GLY A 72 -10.58 -4.27 13.57
C GLY A 72 -11.89 -3.48 13.64
N GLN A 73 -11.79 -2.16 13.50
CA GLN A 73 -12.92 -1.22 13.52
C GLN A 73 -13.24 -0.73 12.11
N LEU A 74 -14.48 -0.95 11.65
CA LEU A 74 -14.98 -0.35 10.41
C LEU A 74 -15.22 1.16 10.65
N VAL A 75 -14.61 2.01 9.83
CA VAL A 75 -14.67 3.48 9.92
C VAL A 75 -14.85 4.10 8.54
N THR A 76 -15.09 5.41 8.48
CA THR A 76 -15.04 6.15 7.21
C THR A 76 -13.60 6.33 6.73
N VAL A 77 -13.42 6.68 5.45
CA VAL A 77 -12.08 7.00 4.91
C VAL A 77 -11.50 8.21 5.63
N ASP A 78 -12.30 9.24 5.91
CA ASP A 78 -11.83 10.47 6.53
C ASP A 78 -11.36 10.21 7.97
N GLU A 79 -12.14 9.47 8.77
CA GLU A 79 -11.75 9.05 10.12
C GLU A 79 -10.47 8.20 10.11
N LEU A 80 -10.31 7.33 9.12
CA LEU A 80 -9.11 6.49 8.97
C LEU A 80 -7.89 7.36 8.69
N MET A 81 -7.98 8.30 7.75
CA MET A 81 -6.87 9.17 7.36
C MET A 81 -6.40 10.06 8.53
N GLU A 82 -7.32 10.58 9.34
CA GLU A 82 -7.00 11.41 10.51
C GLU A 82 -6.33 10.60 11.65
N ARG A 83 -6.80 9.37 11.88
CA ARG A 83 -6.41 8.59 13.07
C ARG A 83 -5.17 7.71 12.87
N SER A 84 -4.87 7.31 11.64
CA SER A 84 -3.83 6.33 11.36
C SER A 84 -2.40 6.90 11.38
N ASP A 85 -1.47 6.13 11.96
CA ASP A 85 -0.03 6.34 11.82
C ASP A 85 0.50 5.64 10.55
N PHE A 86 -0.18 4.59 10.10
CA PHE A 86 0.10 3.90 8.85
C PHE A 86 -1.20 3.71 8.09
N VAL A 87 -1.26 4.15 6.83
CA VAL A 87 -2.40 3.96 5.94
C VAL A 87 -1.99 3.01 4.82
N VAL A 88 -2.72 1.91 4.63
CA VAL A 88 -2.49 0.94 3.56
C VAL A 88 -3.66 0.98 2.59
N VAL A 89 -3.40 1.30 1.32
CA VAL A 89 -4.39 1.35 0.26
C VAL A 89 -4.35 0.04 -0.52
N ALA A 90 -5.42 -0.75 -0.37
CA ALA A 90 -5.63 -2.05 -1.02
C ALA A 90 -6.99 -2.14 -1.74
N ALA A 91 -7.60 -0.98 -2.03
CA ALA A 91 -8.87 -0.88 -2.75
C ALA A 91 -8.70 -1.22 -4.24
N ALA A 92 -9.77 -1.74 -4.85
CA ALA A 92 -9.89 -1.79 -6.31
C ALA A 92 -10.10 -0.37 -6.87
N LEU A 93 -9.54 -0.08 -8.03
CA LEU A 93 -9.79 1.17 -8.76
C LEU A 93 -11.09 1.07 -9.55
N ASN A 94 -11.99 2.04 -9.33
CA ASN A 94 -13.21 2.30 -10.08
C ASN A 94 -13.54 3.80 -9.96
N GLU A 95 -14.67 4.25 -10.52
CA GLU A 95 -15.06 5.66 -10.48
C GLU A 95 -15.25 6.20 -9.05
N ASP A 96 -15.73 5.38 -8.11
CA ASP A 96 -15.96 5.78 -6.72
C ASP A 96 -14.66 5.86 -5.90
N THR A 97 -13.63 5.08 -6.28
CA THR A 97 -12.36 4.98 -5.54
C THR A 97 -11.21 5.74 -6.19
N LYS A 98 -11.42 6.28 -7.39
CA LYS A 98 -10.44 7.16 -8.04
C LYS A 98 -10.19 8.38 -7.16
N PHE A 99 -8.92 8.63 -6.85
CA PHE A 99 -8.48 9.66 -5.90
C PHE A 99 -9.16 9.58 -4.52
N ILE A 100 -9.50 8.37 -4.07
CA ILE A 100 -10.00 8.15 -2.71
C ILE A 100 -9.01 8.68 -1.65
N VAL A 101 -7.71 8.62 -1.94
CA VAL A 101 -6.68 9.36 -1.19
C VAL A 101 -6.41 10.68 -1.91
N SER A 102 -7.30 11.65 -1.67
CA SER A 102 -7.24 13.00 -2.24
C SER A 102 -6.26 13.89 -1.49
N ARG A 103 -5.99 15.07 -2.05
CA ARG A 103 -5.22 16.15 -1.41
C ARG A 103 -5.69 16.48 0.01
N GLU A 104 -7.00 16.62 0.21
CA GLU A 104 -7.59 16.99 1.50
C GLU A 104 -7.34 15.90 2.53
N ARG A 105 -7.49 14.64 2.13
CA ARG A 105 -7.25 13.48 2.99
C ARG A 105 -5.77 13.31 3.32
N ILE A 106 -4.87 13.55 2.36
CA ILE A 106 -3.42 13.58 2.62
C ILE A 106 -3.09 14.69 3.62
N ALA A 107 -3.73 15.86 3.51
CA ALA A 107 -3.53 16.97 4.44
C ALA A 107 -4.07 16.69 5.86
N ALA A 108 -5.09 15.83 5.99
CA ALA A 108 -5.66 15.40 7.27
C ALA A 108 -4.80 14.34 7.99
N MET A 109 -3.84 13.72 7.31
CA MET A 109 -2.96 12.73 7.93
C MET A 109 -2.09 13.37 9.02
N LYS A 110 -1.71 12.55 10.01
CA LYS A 110 -0.70 12.96 10.99
C LYS A 110 0.64 13.24 10.32
N SER A 111 1.41 14.18 10.87
CA SER A 111 2.72 14.52 10.32
C SER A 111 3.75 13.40 10.36
N ASN A 112 3.58 12.44 11.27
CA ASN A 112 4.40 11.26 11.39
C ASN A 112 3.89 10.05 10.60
N ALA A 113 2.77 10.17 9.87
CA ALA A 113 2.12 9.05 9.21
C ALA A 113 2.86 8.59 7.94
N ILE A 114 2.71 7.30 7.62
CA ILE A 114 3.23 6.70 6.39
C ILE A 114 2.07 6.18 5.53
N LEU A 115 2.04 6.59 4.26
CA LEU A 115 1.09 6.09 3.26
C LEU A 115 1.70 4.93 2.48
N VAL A 116 1.01 3.81 2.35
CA VAL A 116 1.42 2.65 1.57
C VAL A 116 0.35 2.37 0.51
N ASN A 117 0.70 2.37 -0.77
CA ASN A 117 -0.23 2.04 -1.85
C ASN A 117 0.21 0.78 -2.60
N ILE A 118 -0.65 -0.22 -2.60
CA ILE A 118 -0.51 -1.49 -3.32
C ILE A 118 -1.72 -1.78 -4.22
N GLY A 119 -2.61 -0.82 -4.41
CA GLY A 119 -3.80 -0.94 -5.25
C GLY A 119 -3.50 -0.55 -6.69
N ARG A 120 -3.83 0.70 -7.06
CA ARG A 120 -3.46 1.34 -8.33
C ARG A 120 -3.01 2.77 -8.08
N GLY A 121 -2.17 3.33 -8.95
CA GLY A 121 -1.68 4.70 -8.81
C GLY A 121 -2.80 5.73 -8.72
N GLN A 122 -3.85 5.60 -9.55
CA GLN A 122 -5.00 6.53 -9.59
C GLN A 122 -5.92 6.49 -8.35
N LEU A 123 -5.65 5.64 -7.34
CA LEU A 123 -6.31 5.73 -6.04
C LEU A 123 -5.79 6.93 -5.22
N VAL A 124 -4.61 7.43 -5.55
CA VAL A 124 -3.92 8.51 -4.85
C VAL A 124 -3.77 9.70 -5.80
N ASP A 125 -4.07 10.90 -5.31
CA ASP A 125 -3.65 12.14 -5.97
C ASP A 125 -2.11 12.24 -5.85
N GLN A 126 -1.41 11.82 -6.90
CA GLN A 126 0.05 11.69 -6.90
C GLN A 126 0.75 13.04 -6.78
N ASP A 127 0.19 14.11 -7.36
CA ASP A 127 0.76 15.46 -7.27
C ASP A 127 0.63 15.98 -5.84
N ALA A 128 -0.54 15.79 -5.21
CA ALA A 128 -0.71 16.13 -3.81
C ALA A 128 0.20 15.33 -2.87
N LEU A 129 0.46 14.05 -3.20
CA LEU A 129 1.42 13.23 -2.47
C LEU A 129 2.85 13.76 -2.61
N VAL A 130 3.29 14.13 -3.82
CA VAL A 130 4.60 14.74 -4.06
C VAL A 130 4.78 15.99 -3.20
N GLU A 131 3.80 16.89 -3.21
CA GLU A 131 3.83 18.11 -2.40
C GLU A 131 3.90 17.79 -0.90
N ALA A 132 3.06 16.88 -0.41
CA ALA A 132 3.04 16.49 1.00
C ALA A 132 4.36 15.87 1.47
N LEU A 133 5.00 15.06 0.63
CA LEU A 133 6.29 14.45 0.94
C LEU A 133 7.42 15.47 0.91
N ARG A 134 7.44 16.35 -0.10
CA ARG A 134 8.44 17.43 -0.25
C ARG A 134 8.39 18.39 0.92
N GLU A 135 7.19 18.77 1.35
CA GLU A 135 6.98 19.64 2.51
C GLU A 135 7.11 18.91 3.85
N LYS A 136 7.32 17.58 3.84
CA LYS A 136 7.36 16.73 5.03
C LYS A 136 6.09 16.84 5.88
N ARG A 137 4.95 17.09 5.22
CA ARG A 137 3.62 17.12 5.84
C ARG A 137 3.20 15.74 6.33
N ILE A 138 3.66 14.68 5.66
CA ILE A 138 3.63 13.32 6.17
C ILE A 138 5.06 12.78 6.21
N ARG A 139 5.27 11.71 6.98
CA ARG A 139 6.62 11.17 7.20
C ARG A 139 7.21 10.54 5.95
N GLY A 140 6.39 9.85 5.17
CA GLY A 140 6.86 9.17 3.97
C GLY A 140 5.78 8.35 3.27
N ALA A 141 6.16 7.72 2.16
CA ALA A 141 5.29 6.80 1.44
C ALA A 141 6.01 5.56 0.90
N GLY A 142 5.27 4.47 0.71
CA GLY A 142 5.72 3.27 0.00
C GLY A 142 4.74 2.94 -1.11
N LEU A 143 5.19 2.96 -2.36
CA LEU A 143 4.35 2.78 -3.54
C LEU A 143 4.83 1.56 -4.33
N ASP A 144 3.96 0.57 -4.49
CA ASP A 144 4.17 -0.51 -5.47
C ASP A 144 3.54 -0.16 -6.83
N VAL A 145 2.70 0.87 -6.87
CA VAL A 145 1.93 1.29 -8.04
C VAL A 145 1.94 2.81 -8.14
N MET A 146 2.00 3.31 -9.38
CA MET A 146 2.16 4.74 -9.68
C MET A 146 1.30 5.15 -10.89
N THR A 147 1.32 6.43 -11.26
CA THR A 147 0.72 6.91 -12.51
C THR A 147 1.66 7.90 -13.20
N PRO A 148 2.15 7.62 -14.42
CA PRO A 148 1.99 6.39 -15.19
C PRO A 148 2.85 5.23 -14.65
N GLU A 149 2.72 4.05 -15.24
CA GLU A 149 3.63 2.91 -15.06
C GLU A 149 4.24 2.53 -16.44
N PRO A 150 5.58 2.54 -16.60
CA PRO A 150 6.60 2.89 -15.60
C PRO A 150 6.62 4.40 -15.30
N LEU A 151 7.08 4.73 -14.08
CA LEU A 151 7.25 6.12 -13.67
C LEU A 151 8.47 6.74 -14.39
N PRO A 152 8.36 7.96 -14.97
CA PRO A 152 9.50 8.63 -15.60
C PRO A 152 10.65 8.87 -14.61
N LEU A 153 11.89 8.76 -15.09
CA LEU A 153 13.08 8.90 -14.25
C LEU A 153 13.30 10.34 -13.74
N ASP A 154 12.73 11.33 -14.42
CA ASP A 154 12.72 12.74 -14.04
C ASP A 154 11.50 13.12 -13.18
N HIS A 155 10.64 12.15 -12.85
CA HIS A 155 9.46 12.40 -12.01
C HIS A 155 9.87 12.86 -10.60
N PRO A 156 9.19 13.85 -10.00
CA PRO A 156 9.57 14.40 -8.68
C PRO A 156 9.73 13.38 -7.55
N LEU A 157 8.95 12.29 -7.55
CA LEU A 157 9.08 11.21 -6.55
C LEU A 157 10.48 10.56 -6.55
N MET A 158 11.18 10.54 -7.68
CA MET A 158 12.53 9.94 -7.79
C MET A 158 13.58 10.70 -6.98
N GLY A 159 13.34 11.99 -6.69
CA GLY A 159 14.26 12.85 -5.95
C GLY A 159 13.97 12.96 -4.45
N LEU A 160 12.96 12.27 -3.93
CA LEU A 160 12.56 12.35 -2.53
C LEU A 160 13.22 11.25 -1.69
N ASP A 161 13.71 11.60 -0.50
CA ASP A 161 14.40 10.68 0.42
C ASP A 161 13.45 9.93 1.37
N ASN A 162 12.18 10.29 1.35
CA ASN A 162 11.11 9.75 2.19
C ASN A 162 10.05 8.97 1.41
N VAL A 163 10.39 8.46 0.22
CA VAL A 163 9.54 7.56 -0.55
C VAL A 163 10.28 6.29 -0.97
N LEU A 164 9.61 5.15 -0.89
CA LEU A 164 10.06 3.89 -1.47
C LEU A 164 9.19 3.55 -2.67
N LEU A 165 9.80 3.38 -3.83
CA LEU A 165 9.12 3.00 -5.07
C LEU A 165 9.48 1.56 -5.42
N LEU A 166 8.48 0.75 -5.77
CA LEU A 166 8.62 -0.61 -6.26
C LEU A 166 7.91 -0.72 -7.62
N PRO A 167 8.43 -1.53 -8.56
CA PRO A 167 7.91 -1.57 -9.92
C PRO A 167 6.79 -2.63 -10.07
N HIS A 168 5.70 -2.49 -9.30
CA HIS A 168 4.51 -3.35 -9.38
C HIS A 168 4.83 -4.85 -9.18
N ILE A 169 5.38 -5.18 -8.02
CA ILE A 169 5.90 -6.53 -7.70
C ILE A 169 5.11 -7.24 -6.60
N GLY A 170 3.89 -6.81 -6.29
CA GLY A 170 3.06 -7.39 -5.23
C GLY A 170 2.83 -8.91 -5.31
N THR A 171 2.83 -9.49 -6.51
CA THR A 171 2.67 -10.94 -6.75
C THR A 171 3.94 -11.63 -7.27
N ALA A 172 5.09 -10.96 -7.24
CA ALA A 172 6.32 -11.42 -7.91
C ALA A 172 7.08 -12.49 -7.09
N THR A 173 6.45 -13.64 -6.85
CA THR A 173 7.12 -14.89 -6.44
C THR A 173 6.96 -15.91 -7.56
N PHE A 174 7.94 -16.80 -7.72
CA PHE A 174 7.89 -17.82 -8.78
C PHE A 174 6.66 -18.71 -8.66
N GLU A 175 6.30 -19.09 -7.44
CA GLU A 175 5.13 -19.92 -7.14
C GLU A 175 3.84 -19.21 -7.53
N MET A 176 3.69 -17.93 -7.20
CA MET A 176 2.48 -17.16 -7.53
C MET A 176 2.40 -16.87 -9.03
N GLU A 177 3.51 -16.58 -9.71
CA GLU A 177 3.52 -16.41 -11.16
C GLU A 177 3.11 -17.70 -11.88
N GLU A 178 3.60 -18.86 -11.43
CA GLU A 178 3.21 -20.16 -11.96
C GLU A 178 1.71 -20.44 -11.73
N GLU A 179 1.20 -20.22 -10.52
CA GLU A 179 -0.22 -20.39 -10.20
C GLU A 179 -1.12 -19.50 -11.07
N MET A 180 -0.75 -18.22 -11.25
CA MET A 180 -1.50 -17.28 -12.10
C MET A 180 -1.43 -17.67 -13.59
N ALA A 181 -0.28 -18.14 -14.06
CA ALA A 181 -0.12 -18.61 -15.44
C ALA A 181 -0.98 -19.86 -15.71
N MET A 182 -1.01 -20.79 -14.75
CA MET A 182 -1.86 -21.97 -14.82
C MET A 182 -3.35 -21.61 -14.80
N MET A 183 -3.77 -20.72 -13.90
CA MET A 183 -5.15 -20.23 -13.82
C MET A 183 -5.58 -19.56 -15.14
N THR A 184 -4.72 -18.71 -15.71
CA THR A 184 -4.97 -18.03 -16.99
C THR A 184 -5.11 -19.05 -18.12
N THR A 185 -4.23 -20.04 -18.19
CA THR A 185 -4.27 -21.11 -19.19
C THR A 185 -5.56 -21.91 -19.09
N GLN A 186 -5.99 -22.28 -17.89
CA GLN A 186 -7.23 -23.03 -17.66
C GLN A 186 -8.47 -22.24 -18.10
N ASN A 187 -8.53 -20.94 -17.81
CA ASN A 187 -9.61 -20.08 -18.30
C ASN A 187 -9.64 -20.03 -19.84
N ILE A 188 -8.49 -19.88 -20.50
CA ILE A 188 -8.41 -19.85 -21.98
C ILE A 188 -8.89 -21.16 -22.58
N LEU A 189 -8.39 -22.30 -22.08
CA LEU A 189 -8.78 -23.62 -22.58
C LEU A 189 -10.28 -23.88 -22.40
N ALA A 190 -10.85 -23.50 -21.24
CA ALA A 190 -12.28 -23.64 -21.01
C ALA A 190 -13.11 -22.93 -22.09
N VAL A 191 -12.75 -21.69 -22.45
CA VAL A 191 -13.44 -20.95 -23.53
C VAL A 191 -13.29 -21.65 -24.87
N LEU A 192 -12.09 -22.13 -25.21
CA LEU A 192 -11.83 -22.82 -26.48
C LEU A 192 -12.61 -24.13 -26.60
N ASP A 193 -12.85 -24.83 -25.49
CA ASP A 193 -13.62 -26.06 -25.41
C ASP A 193 -15.14 -25.83 -25.28
N GLY A 194 -15.59 -24.57 -25.24
CA GLY A 194 -17.00 -24.21 -25.04
C GLY A 194 -17.51 -24.49 -23.62
N CYS A 195 -16.60 -24.57 -22.65
CA CYS A 195 -16.88 -24.75 -21.22
C CYS A 195 -16.87 -23.43 -20.45
N PRO A 196 -17.56 -23.34 -19.29
CA PRO A 196 -17.46 -22.19 -18.39
C PRO A 196 -16.03 -22.00 -17.86
N MET A 197 -15.58 -20.75 -17.76
CA MET A 197 -14.27 -20.43 -17.18
C MET A 197 -14.26 -20.70 -15.67
N PRO A 198 -13.22 -21.36 -15.13
CA PRO A 198 -13.08 -21.55 -13.68
C PRO A 198 -13.05 -20.25 -12.86
N ASN A 199 -12.47 -19.18 -13.40
CA ASN A 199 -12.35 -17.87 -12.74
C ASN A 199 -12.88 -16.76 -13.66
N GLU A 200 -14.17 -16.81 -13.96
CA GLU A 200 -14.86 -15.78 -14.76
C GLU A 200 -15.06 -14.48 -13.97
N VAL A 201 -14.83 -13.34 -14.63
CA VAL A 201 -15.14 -12.02 -14.10
C VAL A 201 -16.36 -11.47 -14.83
N PHE A 202 -17.39 -11.09 -14.06
CA PHE A 202 -18.59 -10.45 -14.58
C PHE A 202 -18.47 -8.93 -14.45
N PHE A 203 -18.80 -8.21 -15.52
CA PHE A 203 -18.84 -6.74 -15.56
C PHE A 203 -20.27 -6.23 -15.38
#